data_AF-F8P9U0-F1
#
_entry.id   AF-F8P9U0-F1
#
_cell.length_a   1.000
_cell.length_b   1.000
_cell.length_c   1.000
_cell.angle_alpha   90.00
_cell.angle_beta   90.00
_cell.angle_gamma   90.00
#
_symmetry.space_group_name_H-M   'P 1'
#
loop_
_entity.id
_entity.type
_entity.pdbx_description
1 polymer ?
#
loop_
_entity_poly.entity_id
_entity_poly.type
_entity_poly.pdbx_seq_one_letter_code
_entity_poly.pdbx_strand_id
1 'polypeptide(L)'
;MFGHINAPMPSTQVVLDVFYFMMRYLAAIVNGMENTHRSAVASNISEAIFKTPSTEGKSAEYRSKYEQEAYLQNMFEKWSRKGGVWSAAATKVHADQLAHVKKGCLSRTRQDLRSDGSHIEGSHKGWNSLMRSFPSGIEIFTALCHDFGFI
;
A
#
# COMPACT_ATOMS: atom_id res chain seq x y z
N MET A 1 0.36 -16.89 -1.06
CA MET A 1 0.31 -16.45 0.35
C MET A 1 -1.12 -16.18 0.87
N PHE A 2 -2.12 -15.87 0.03
CA PHE A 2 -3.50 -15.57 0.51
C PHE A 2 -4.42 -16.80 0.74
N GLY A 3 -4.04 -18.00 0.28
CA GLY A 3 -4.91 -19.19 0.32
C GLY A 3 -5.21 -19.72 1.73
N HIS A 4 -4.32 -19.50 2.71
CA HIS A 4 -4.49 -20.02 4.07
C HIS A 4 -5.46 -19.21 4.94
N ILE A 5 -5.74 -17.95 4.57
CA ILE A 5 -6.65 -17.07 5.32
C ILE A 5 -8.08 -17.14 4.75
N ASN A 6 -8.21 -17.32 3.43
CA ASN A 6 -9.52 -17.34 2.77
C ASN A 6 -10.35 -18.60 3.12
N ALA A 7 -9.71 -19.70 3.51
CA ALA A 7 -10.41 -20.92 3.92
C ALA A 7 -11.17 -20.76 5.25
N PRO A 8 -10.57 -20.25 6.34
CA PRO A 8 -11.29 -19.98 7.58
C PRO A 8 -12.13 -18.68 7.54
N MET A 9 -11.76 -17.70 6.71
CA MET A 9 -12.44 -16.40 6.65
C MET A 9 -12.71 -15.95 5.20
N PRO A 10 -13.69 -16.56 4.52
CA PRO A 10 -13.93 -16.35 3.09
C PRO A 10 -14.39 -14.94 2.72
N SER A 11 -14.91 -14.17 3.68
CA SER A 11 -15.30 -12.77 3.51
C SER A 11 -14.18 -11.77 3.82
N THR A 12 -13.03 -12.22 4.32
CA THR A 12 -11.91 -11.34 4.67
C THR A 12 -11.17 -10.92 3.42
N GLN A 13 -11.11 -9.61 3.19
CA GLN A 13 -10.30 -9.05 2.11
C GLN A 13 -8.91 -8.69 2.62
N VAL A 14 -7.92 -9.54 2.34
CA VAL A 14 -6.53 -9.21 2.63
C VAL A 14 -6.02 -8.21 1.60
N VAL A 15 -5.64 -7.04 2.09
CA VAL A 15 -5.15 -5.93 1.26
C VAL A 15 -3.68 -5.66 1.54
N LEU A 16 -2.97 -5.13 0.54
CA LEU A 16 -1.61 -4.66 0.69
C LEU A 16 -1.57 -3.35 1.49
N ASP A 17 -0.48 -3.23 2.24
CA ASP A 17 -0.07 -2.00 2.89
C ASP A 17 0.48 -1.01 1.86
N VAL A 18 0.00 0.24 1.91
CA VAL A 18 0.34 1.30 0.95
C VAL A 18 1.79 1.76 1.10
N PHE A 19 2.31 1.80 2.33
CA PHE A 19 3.68 2.20 2.60
C PHE A 19 4.67 1.20 1.98
N TYR A 20 4.50 -0.09 2.24
CA TYR A 20 5.36 -1.12 1.65
C TYR A 20 5.22 -1.20 0.13
N PHE A 21 4.02 -0.99 -0.41
CA PHE A 21 3.81 -0.86 -1.86
C PHE A 21 4.65 0.29 -2.45
N MET A 22 4.59 1.48 -1.83
CA MET A 22 5.39 2.63 -2.24
C MET A 22 6.89 2.37 -2.10
N MET A 23 7.34 1.77 -1.00
CA MET A 23 8.75 1.48 -0.76
C MET A 23 9.36 0.55 -1.82
N ARG A 24 8.58 -0.40 -2.37
CA ARG A 24 9.04 -1.23 -3.50
C ARG A 24 9.36 -0.41 -4.75
N TYR A 25 8.54 0.58 -5.07
CA TYR A 25 8.82 1.51 -6.16
C TYR A 25 10.03 2.40 -5.88
N LEU A 26 10.13 2.95 -4.66
CA LEU A 26 11.23 3.83 -4.29
C LEU A 26 12.58 3.09 -4.28
N ALA A 27 12.58 1.80 -3.97
CA ALA A 27 13.77 0.95 -4.09
C ALA A 27 14.22 0.72 -5.54
N ALA A 28 13.34 0.91 -6.52
CA ALA A 28 13.65 0.78 -7.94
C ALA A 28 14.13 2.10 -8.58
N ILE A 29 14.28 3.17 -7.81
CA ILE A 29 14.78 4.47 -8.29
C ILE A 29 16.32 4.47 -8.33
N VAL A 30 16.91 4.91 -9.44
CA VAL A 30 18.38 5.08 -9.55
C VAL A 30 18.87 6.13 -8.57
N ASN A 31 20.03 5.91 -7.96
CA ASN A 31 20.61 6.78 -6.92
C ASN A 31 19.72 6.94 -5.66
N GLY A 32 18.66 6.14 -5.52
CA GLY A 32 17.85 6.02 -4.31
C GLY A 32 17.47 7.35 -3.68
N MET A 33 17.97 7.60 -2.46
CA MET A 33 17.69 8.80 -1.66
C MET A 33 18.23 10.10 -2.28
N GLU A 34 19.28 10.01 -3.08
CA GLU A 34 19.93 11.18 -3.73
C GLU A 34 19.20 11.61 -5.01
N ASN A 35 18.26 10.81 -5.49
CA ASN A 35 17.49 11.16 -6.67
C ASN A 35 16.54 12.33 -6.38
N THR A 36 16.76 13.45 -7.08
CA THR A 36 15.97 14.68 -6.91
C THR A 36 14.49 14.50 -7.25
N HIS A 37 14.11 13.43 -7.93
CA HIS A 37 12.72 13.12 -8.28
C HIS A 37 12.03 12.16 -7.31
N ARG A 38 12.75 11.59 -6.33
CA ARG A 38 12.20 10.58 -5.40
C ARG A 38 10.92 11.03 -4.71
N SER A 39 10.88 12.24 -4.17
CA SER A 39 9.71 12.77 -3.45
C SER A 39 8.52 12.99 -4.39
N ALA A 40 8.77 13.44 -5.62
CA ALA A 40 7.72 13.62 -6.63
C ALA A 40 7.14 12.29 -7.10
N VAL A 41 7.99 11.26 -7.25
CA VAL A 41 7.55 9.89 -7.54
C VAL A 41 6.68 9.36 -6.39
N ALA A 42 7.10 9.52 -5.14
CA ALA A 42 6.31 9.12 -3.97
C ALA A 42 4.92 9.80 -3.95
N SER A 43 4.85 11.11 -4.23
CA SER A 43 3.58 11.83 -4.35
C SER A 43 2.70 11.25 -5.45
N ASN A 44 3.24 11.00 -6.65
CA ASN A 44 2.46 10.44 -7.75
C ASN A 44 2.01 8.99 -7.50
N ILE A 45 2.76 8.19 -6.72
CA ILE A 45 2.30 6.87 -6.27
C ILE A 45 1.12 7.03 -5.31
N SER A 46 1.21 7.96 -4.35
CA SER A 46 0.12 8.27 -3.42
C SER A 46 -1.14 8.71 -4.17
N GLU A 47 -1.02 9.64 -5.12
CA GLU A 47 -2.13 10.12 -5.97
C GLU A 47 -2.74 9.03 -6.85
N ALA A 48 -1.96 8.00 -7.21
CA ALA A 48 -2.47 6.84 -7.94
C ALA A 48 -3.32 5.93 -7.06
N ILE A 49 -3.11 5.93 -5.74
CA ILE A 49 -3.81 5.06 -4.80
C ILE A 49 -5.02 5.76 -4.18
N PHE A 50 -4.85 7.03 -3.81
CA PHE A 50 -5.83 7.85 -3.10
C PHE A 50 -6.50 8.86 -4.02
N LYS A 51 -7.81 9.05 -3.82
CA LYS A 51 -8.53 10.23 -4.30
C LYS A 51 -8.21 11.42 -3.39
N THR A 52 -8.32 11.18 -2.09
CA THR A 52 -8.05 12.16 -1.04
C THR A 52 -7.25 11.47 0.07
N PRO A 53 -6.04 11.95 0.40
CA PRO A 53 -5.29 11.40 1.53
C PRO A 53 -6.00 11.71 2.86
N SER A 54 -5.69 10.94 3.91
CA SER A 54 -6.21 11.22 5.25
C SER A 54 -5.68 12.55 5.78
N THR A 55 -6.55 13.33 6.41
CA THR A 55 -6.18 14.55 7.12
C THR A 55 -6.64 14.48 8.56
N GLU A 56 -6.32 15.49 9.37
CA GLU A 56 -6.86 15.58 10.73
C GLU A 56 -8.40 15.52 10.68
N GLY A 57 -8.96 14.50 11.34
CA GLY A 57 -10.40 14.26 11.40
C GLY A 57 -11.06 13.64 10.16
N LYS A 58 -10.33 13.36 9.07
CA LYS A 58 -10.90 12.75 7.85
C LYS A 58 -10.12 11.51 7.39
N SER A 59 -10.86 10.43 7.15
CA SER A 59 -10.33 9.18 6.58
C SER A 59 -9.83 9.40 5.14
N ALA A 60 -8.85 8.60 4.72
CA ALA A 60 -8.41 8.57 3.33
C ALA A 60 -9.49 7.96 2.44
N GLU A 61 -9.72 8.55 1.27
CA GLU A 61 -10.58 8.00 0.23
C GLU A 61 -9.72 7.33 -0.83
N TYR A 62 -9.93 6.03 -1.04
CA TYR A 62 -9.19 5.25 -2.03
C TYR A 62 -9.83 5.32 -3.41
N ARG A 63 -8.98 5.28 -4.43
CA ARG A 63 -9.42 5.05 -5.81
C ARG A 63 -9.93 3.61 -5.99
N SER A 64 -10.81 3.43 -6.96
CA SER A 64 -11.19 2.09 -7.42
C SER A 64 -10.00 1.38 -8.07
N LYS A 65 -10.00 0.04 -8.13
CA LYS A 65 -8.90 -0.72 -8.75
C LYS A 65 -8.59 -0.29 -10.19
N TYR A 66 -9.61 0.09 -10.95
CA TYR A 66 -9.45 0.51 -12.35
C TYR A 66 -8.79 1.89 -12.45
N GLU A 67 -9.19 2.83 -11.60
CA GLU A 67 -8.52 4.13 -11.49
C GLU A 67 -7.09 3.96 -10.99
N GLN A 68 -6.86 3.11 -9.98
CA GLN A 68 -5.53 2.82 -9.46
C GLN A 68 -4.62 2.27 -10.56
N GLU A 69 -5.11 1.31 -11.35
CA GLU A 69 -4.37 0.74 -12.48
C GLU A 69 -3.98 1.81 -13.50
N ALA A 70 -4.95 2.61 -13.95
CA ALA A 70 -4.73 3.65 -14.97
C ALA A 70 -3.73 4.72 -14.48
N TYR A 71 -3.89 5.21 -13.25
CA TYR A 71 -3.00 6.22 -12.70
C TYR A 71 -1.59 5.68 -12.47
N LEU A 72 -1.47 4.43 -11.99
CA LEU A 72 -0.17 3.81 -11.75
C LEU A 72 0.60 3.57 -13.05
N GLN A 73 -0.10 3.13 -14.11
CA GLN A 73 0.46 3.00 -15.46
C GLN A 73 0.93 4.35 -16.00
N ASN A 74 0.08 5.37 -15.94
CA ASN A 74 0.39 6.73 -16.41
C ASN A 74 1.59 7.33 -15.67
N MET A 75 1.67 7.14 -14.36
CA MET A 75 2.79 7.58 -13.53
C MET A 75 4.09 6.89 -13.96
N PHE A 76 4.07 5.56 -14.12
CA PHE A 76 5.25 4.81 -14.53
C PHE A 76 5.77 5.27 -15.90
N GLU A 77 4.88 5.42 -16.89
CA GLU A 77 5.22 5.90 -18.23
C GLU A 77 5.73 7.34 -18.25
N LYS A 78 5.14 8.22 -17.45
CA LYS A 78 5.61 9.61 -17.27
C LYS A 78 7.08 9.64 -16.85
N TRP A 79 7.44 8.86 -15.82
CA TRP A 79 8.80 8.84 -15.30
C TRP A 79 9.77 8.04 -16.18
N SER A 80 9.28 7.03 -16.90
CA SER A 80 10.05 6.31 -17.93
C SER A 80 10.46 7.24 -19.08
N ARG A 81 9.53 8.07 -19.57
CA ARG A 81 9.80 9.06 -20.63
C ARG A 81 10.77 10.15 -20.18
N LYS A 82 10.71 10.55 -18.91
CA LYS A 82 11.64 11.55 -18.35
C LYS A 82 13.09 11.06 -18.34
N GLY A 83 13.30 9.77 -18.10
CA GLY A 83 14.64 9.19 -17.90
C GLY A 83 15.26 9.58 -16.55
N GLY A 84 16.33 8.88 -16.15
CA GLY A 84 17.08 9.20 -14.92
C GLY A 84 16.35 8.93 -13.59
N VAL A 85 15.20 8.25 -13.63
CA VAL A 85 14.44 7.87 -12.43
C VAL A 85 14.48 6.36 -12.21
N TRP A 86 14.13 5.59 -13.22
CA TRP A 86 13.99 4.14 -13.07
C TRP A 86 15.30 3.39 -13.29
N SER A 87 15.59 2.44 -12.40
CA SER A 87 16.64 1.44 -12.59
C SER A 87 16.18 0.33 -13.54
N ALA A 88 17.09 -0.53 -13.96
CA ALA A 88 16.77 -1.72 -14.77
C ALA A 88 15.74 -2.66 -14.10
N ALA A 89 15.65 -2.66 -12.77
CA ALA A 89 14.70 -3.47 -12.02
C ALA A 89 13.26 -2.91 -12.02
N ALA A 90 13.08 -1.64 -12.37
CA ALA A 90 11.80 -0.94 -12.21
C ALA A 90 10.67 -1.54 -13.05
N THR A 91 10.97 -2.03 -14.26
CA THR A 91 9.97 -2.70 -15.11
C THR A 91 9.37 -3.93 -14.43
N LYS A 92 10.21 -4.74 -13.77
CA LYS A 92 9.74 -5.91 -13.04
C LYS A 92 8.91 -5.49 -11.82
N VAL A 93 9.42 -4.53 -11.04
CA VAL A 93 8.71 -4.01 -9.86
C VAL A 93 7.34 -3.48 -10.24
N HIS A 94 7.25 -2.72 -11.33
CA HIS A 94 6.00 -2.18 -11.83
C HIS A 94 5.04 -3.29 -12.24
N ALA A 95 5.48 -4.29 -13.01
CA ALA A 95 4.64 -5.41 -13.43
C ALA A 95 4.08 -6.19 -12.22
N ASP A 96 4.93 -6.48 -11.23
CA ASP A 96 4.53 -7.19 -10.01
C ASP A 96 3.49 -6.36 -9.22
N GLN A 97 3.75 -5.05 -9.04
CA GLN A 97 2.85 -4.16 -8.31
C GLN A 97 1.51 -3.95 -9.05
N LEU A 98 1.55 -3.78 -10.37
CA LEU A 98 0.35 -3.62 -11.19
C LEU A 98 -0.52 -4.89 -11.16
N ALA A 99 0.08 -6.08 -11.12
CA ALA A 99 -0.65 -7.33 -10.96
C ALA A 99 -1.41 -7.41 -9.63
N HIS A 100 -0.88 -6.82 -8.55
CA HIS A 100 -1.61 -6.68 -7.29
C HIS A 100 -2.75 -5.68 -7.38
N VAL A 101 -2.54 -4.54 -8.03
CA VAL A 101 -3.59 -3.52 -8.24
C VAL A 101 -4.76 -4.08 -9.05
N LYS A 102 -4.48 -4.82 -10.13
CA LYS A 102 -5.49 -5.51 -10.97
C LYS A 102 -6.37 -6.49 -10.17
N LYS A 103 -5.77 -7.15 -9.17
CA LYS A 103 -6.47 -8.05 -8.24
C LYS A 103 -7.28 -7.29 -7.17
N GLY A 104 -7.20 -5.97 -7.12
CA GLY A 104 -7.86 -5.14 -6.11
C GLY A 104 -7.13 -5.16 -4.76
N CYS A 105 -5.88 -5.60 -4.69
CA CYS A 105 -5.16 -5.72 -3.42
C CYS A 105 -4.93 -4.38 -2.71
N LEU A 106 -5.09 -3.23 -3.38
CA LEU A 106 -5.01 -1.90 -2.77
C LEU A 106 -6.37 -1.19 -2.69
N SER A 107 -7.43 -1.79 -3.23
CA SER A 107 -8.78 -1.27 -3.08
C SER A 107 -9.31 -1.66 -1.72
N ARG A 108 -9.87 -0.70 -0.98
CA ARG A 108 -10.50 -0.95 0.31
C ARG A 108 -12.02 -1.14 0.12
N THR A 109 -12.57 -2.16 0.75
CA THR A 109 -14.02 -2.43 0.84
C THR A 109 -14.73 -1.41 1.72
N ARG A 110 -14.02 -0.85 2.70
CA ARG A 110 -14.52 0.16 3.63
C ARG A 110 -13.67 1.42 3.59
N GLN A 111 -14.34 2.57 3.56
CA GLN A 111 -13.74 3.92 3.49
C GLN A 111 -13.94 4.70 4.81
N ASP A 112 -14.73 4.16 5.74
CA ASP A 112 -15.05 4.76 7.03
C ASP A 112 -13.96 4.53 8.09
N LEU A 113 -12.93 3.75 7.76
CA LEU A 113 -11.79 3.51 8.63
C LEU A 113 -10.78 4.65 8.54
N ARG A 114 -10.50 5.29 9.69
CA ARG A 114 -9.65 6.49 9.80
C ARG A 114 -8.19 6.25 9.39
N SER A 115 -7.71 5.02 9.52
CA SER A 115 -6.40 4.58 9.07
C SER A 115 -6.54 3.16 8.54
N ASP A 116 -5.74 2.82 7.52
CA ASP A 116 -5.66 1.46 7.01
C ASP A 116 -4.65 0.59 7.78
N GLY A 117 -4.09 1.12 8.88
CA GLY A 117 -3.03 0.48 9.66
C GLY A 117 -1.62 0.77 9.14
N SER A 118 -1.48 1.39 7.96
CA SER A 118 -0.19 1.90 7.52
C SER A 118 0.22 3.05 8.44
N HIS A 119 1.46 3.04 8.94
CA HIS A 119 2.01 4.05 9.85
C HIS A 119 1.68 3.92 11.36
N ILE A 120 1.30 2.74 11.88
CA ILE A 120 1.40 2.47 13.35
C ILE A 120 2.84 2.20 13.80
N GLU A 121 3.78 2.11 12.84
CA GLU A 121 5.22 1.92 13.05
C GLU A 121 5.84 3.07 13.85
N GLY A 122 5.67 3.01 15.17
CA GLY A 122 6.19 4.01 16.10
C GLY A 122 5.28 4.31 17.29
N SER A 123 4.00 3.92 17.26
CA SER A 123 3.06 4.22 18.35
C SER A 123 3.19 3.24 19.52
N HIS A 124 3.53 1.97 19.26
CA HIS A 124 3.71 0.96 20.31
C HIS A 124 4.45 -0.29 19.82
N LYS A 125 5.40 -0.82 20.61
CA LYS A 125 6.21 -1.99 20.23
C LYS A 125 5.37 -3.27 19.99
N GLY A 126 4.32 -3.49 20.77
CA GLY A 126 3.43 -4.65 20.61
C GLY A 126 2.63 -4.59 19.30
N TRP A 127 2.08 -3.42 18.98
CA TRP A 127 1.32 -3.19 17.75
C TRP A 127 2.19 -3.37 16.49
N ASN A 128 3.45 -2.94 16.56
CA ASN A 128 4.44 -3.15 15.50
C ASN A 128 4.80 -4.63 15.28
N SER A 129 4.76 -5.46 16.33
CA SER A 129 5.04 -6.90 16.20
C SER A 129 3.88 -7.63 15.52
N LEU A 130 2.64 -7.24 15.85
CA LEU A 130 1.42 -7.81 15.30
C LEU A 130 1.28 -7.52 13.80
N MET A 131 1.49 -6.25 13.39
CA MET A 131 1.43 -5.84 11.98
C MET A 131 2.52 -6.45 11.10
N ARG A 132 3.73 -6.67 11.64
CA ARG A 132 4.81 -7.36 10.91
C ARG A 132 4.54 -8.85 10.70
N SER A 133 3.73 -9.45 11.57
CA SER A 133 3.36 -10.87 11.48
C SER A 133 2.21 -11.09 10.49
N PHE A 134 1.28 -10.12 10.37
CA PHE A 134 0.12 -10.19 9.47
C PHE A 134 -0.09 -8.84 8.75
N PRO A 135 0.32 -8.71 7.47
CA PRO A 135 0.06 -7.51 6.67
C PRO A 135 -1.43 -7.48 6.30
N SER A 136 -2.25 -6.97 7.22
CA SER A 136 -3.68 -6.81 7.05
C SER A 136 -4.14 -5.57 7.79
N GLY A 137 -5.10 -4.85 7.20
CA GLY A 137 -5.61 -3.60 7.75
C GLY A 137 -6.33 -3.76 9.10
N ILE A 138 -6.71 -2.62 9.69
CA ILE A 138 -7.34 -2.49 11.03
C ILE A 138 -8.50 -3.47 11.29
N GLU A 139 -9.20 -3.96 10.25
CA GLU A 139 -10.28 -4.94 10.40
C GLU A 139 -9.82 -6.27 11.01
N ILE A 140 -8.63 -6.76 10.66
CA ILE A 140 -8.05 -7.95 11.30
C ILE A 140 -7.48 -7.62 12.68
N PHE A 141 -7.13 -6.36 12.90
CA PHE A 141 -6.63 -5.87 14.18
C PHE A 141 -7.68 -6.01 15.28
N THR A 142 -8.94 -5.67 15.03
CA THR A 142 -10.02 -5.84 16.03
C THR A 142 -10.20 -7.30 16.42
N ALA A 143 -10.11 -8.23 15.46
CA ALA A 143 -10.18 -9.67 15.74
C ALA A 143 -8.96 -10.17 16.53
N LEU A 144 -7.75 -9.76 16.16
CA LEU A 144 -6.51 -10.14 16.85
C LEU A 144 -6.38 -9.51 18.25
N CYS A 145 -6.92 -8.30 18.47
CA CYS A 145 -6.97 -7.65 19.78
C CYS A 145 -7.81 -8.43 20.79
N HIS A 146 -8.92 -9.04 20.34
CA HIS A 146 -9.75 -9.87 21.20
C HIS A 146 -8.99 -11.12 21.68
N ASP A 147 -8.10 -11.68 20.86
CA ASP A 147 -7.25 -12.82 21.24
C ASP A 147 -6.08 -12.40 22.15
N PHE A 148 -5.58 -11.16 22.05
CA PHE A 148 -4.52 -10.62 22.90
C PHE A 148 -5.02 -10.20 24.30
N GLY A 149 -6.34 -10.06 24.50
CA GLY A 149 -6.97 -9.57 25.73
C GLY A 149 -7.18 -10.62 26.83
N PHE A 150 -6.76 -11.88 26.62
CA PHE A 150 -6.79 -12.93 27.62
C PHE A 150 -5.42 -13.55 27.83
N ILE A 151 -4.49 -12.77 28.38
CA ILE A 151 -3.39 -13.25 29.25
C ILE A 151 -3.27 -12.28 30.42
#